data_AF-A0A2V9IW16-F1
#
_entry.id   AF-A0A2V9IW16-F1
#
_cell.length_a   1.000
_cell.length_b   1.000
_cell.length_c   1.000
_cell.angle_alpha   90.00
_cell.angle_beta   90.00
_cell.angle_gamma   90.00
#
_symmetry.space_group_name_H-M   'P 1'
#
loop_
_entity.id
_entity.type
_entity.pdbx_description
1 polymer ?
#
loop_
_entity_poly.entity_id
_entity_poly.type
_entity_poly.pdbx_seq_one_letter_code
_entity_poly.pdbx_strand_id
1 'polypeptide(L)'
;MFYGLATRKVPTGHLRFTHLLEDIETLNRKALDGVYDVTAISFHGYAYIADAYVLLPCGASFGDRYGPVVVARGPLGSEGLRGKRVAVPGKLTTAFLTLQLYEPEIEPLFTRFDQILERVAGGEADAGVVIHEGQLT
;
A
#
# COMPACT_ATOMS: atom_id res chain seq x y z
N MET A 1 15.34 4.48 -1.43
CA MET A 1 15.10 5.90 -1.79
C MET A 1 15.71 6.89 -0.79
N PHE A 2 15.44 6.80 0.52
CA PHE A 2 15.81 7.84 1.52
C PHE A 2 17.25 7.82 2.09
N TYR A 3 18.16 6.98 1.58
CA TYR A 3 19.51 6.78 2.13
C TYR A 3 20.29 8.09 2.33
N GLY A 4 20.25 8.99 1.34
CA GLY A 4 21.02 10.24 1.39
C GLY A 4 20.59 11.17 2.53
N LEU A 5 19.28 11.25 2.81
CA LEU A 5 18.75 12.02 3.95
C LEU A 5 19.05 11.31 5.28
N ALA A 6 18.78 10.00 5.35
CA ALA A 6 18.97 9.21 6.57
C ALA A 6 20.43 9.17 7.04
N THR A 7 21.38 9.20 6.11
CA THR A 7 22.83 9.20 6.39
C THR A 7 23.46 10.59 6.36
N ARG A 8 22.66 11.65 6.24
CA ARG A 8 23.11 13.06 6.19
C ARG A 8 24.13 13.34 5.08
N LYS A 9 24.05 12.59 3.97
CA LYS A 9 24.89 12.76 2.78
C LYS A 9 24.36 13.81 1.80
N VAL A 10 23.13 14.27 2.01
CA VAL A 10 22.51 15.36 1.26
C VAL A 10 22.48 16.61 2.15
N PRO A 11 22.93 17.78 1.68
CA PRO A 11 22.79 19.03 2.43
C PRO A 11 21.32 19.41 2.62
N THR A 12 20.89 19.61 3.87
CA THR A 12 19.50 19.97 4.23
C THR A 12 19.37 21.38 4.83
N GLY A 13 20.45 22.16 4.83
CA GLY A 13 20.48 23.49 5.43
C GLY A 13 20.16 23.44 6.93
N HIS A 14 19.11 24.14 7.35
CA HIS A 14 18.65 24.19 8.74
C HIS A 14 17.64 23.09 9.09
N LEU A 15 17.20 22.29 8.12
CA LEU A 15 16.23 21.21 8.33
C LEU A 15 16.89 19.99 8.96
N ARG A 16 16.22 19.41 9.96
CA ARG A 16 16.61 18.16 10.63
C ARG A 16 15.50 17.14 10.43
N PHE A 17 15.86 15.98 9.88
CA PHE A 17 14.92 14.88 9.65
C PHE A 17 15.05 13.81 10.73
N THR A 18 13.93 13.42 11.31
CA THR A 18 13.79 12.21 12.12
C THR A 18 13.05 11.19 11.29
N HIS A 19 13.71 10.06 10.98
CA HIS A 19 13.13 9.01 10.15
C HIS A 19 12.32 8.03 11.01
N LEU A 20 11.12 7.71 10.54
CA LEU A 20 10.24 6.72 11.15
C LEU A 20 9.77 5.75 10.05
N LEU A 21 9.88 4.45 10.33
CA LEU A 21 9.51 3.38 9.42
C LEU A 21 8.25 2.72 9.94
N GLU A 22 7.18 2.79 9.16
CA GLU A 22 5.90 2.15 9.43
C GLU A 22 5.33 1.58 8.13
N ASP A 23 4.37 0.66 8.27
CA ASP A 23 3.65 0.15 7.12
C ASP A 23 2.79 1.24 6.47
N ILE A 24 2.56 1.11 5.17
CA ILE A 24 1.91 2.16 4.38
C ILE A 24 0.48 2.46 4.83
N GLU A 25 -0.26 1.48 5.35
CA GLU A 25 -1.63 1.71 5.83
C GLU A 25 -1.63 2.48 7.15
N THR A 26 -0.69 2.22 8.05
CA THR A 26 -0.48 3.02 9.26
C THR A 26 -0.13 4.47 8.89
N LEU A 27 0.78 4.67 7.93
CA LEU A 27 1.10 6.01 7.43
C LEU A 27 -0.13 6.71 6.81
N ASN A 28 -0.93 5.99 6.02
CA ASN A 28 -2.18 6.51 5.45
C ASN A 28 -3.15 7.00 6.54
N ARG A 29 -3.33 6.21 7.61
CA ARG A 29 -4.23 6.57 8.71
C ARG A 29 -3.72 7.77 9.49
N LYS A 30 -2.44 7.79 9.84
CA LYS A 30 -1.81 8.90 10.59
C LYS A 30 -1.78 10.20 9.79
N ALA A 31 -1.78 10.12 8.46
CA ALA A 31 -1.88 11.30 7.61
C ALA A 31 -3.26 11.98 7.70
N LEU A 32 -4.34 11.22 7.96
CA LEU A 32 -5.68 11.80 8.21
C LEU A 32 -5.67 12.69 9.46
N ASP A 33 -4.84 12.36 10.44
CA ASP A 33 -4.70 13.09 11.70
C ASP A 33 -3.56 14.14 11.65
N GLY A 34 -2.90 14.34 10.51
CA GLY A 34 -1.84 15.34 10.36
C GLY A 34 -0.57 15.06 11.17
N VAL A 35 -0.29 13.80 11.53
CA VAL A 35 0.75 13.44 12.52
C VAL A 35 2.17 13.81 12.10
N TYR A 36 2.48 13.78 10.80
CA TYR A 36 3.84 13.94 10.28
C TYR A 36 3.95 15.13 9.33
N ASP A 37 5.04 15.90 9.42
CA ASP A 37 5.32 17.03 8.53
C ASP A 37 5.49 16.58 7.07
N VAL A 38 6.11 15.40 6.87
CA VAL A 38 6.31 14.76 5.57
C VAL A 38 6.09 13.26 5.74
N THR A 39 5.19 12.68 4.95
CA THR A 39 4.86 11.25 5.02
C THR A 39 4.74 10.63 3.63
N ALA A 40 5.09 9.35 3.52
CA ALA A 40 4.66 8.56 2.37
C ALA A 40 3.15 8.34 2.47
N ILE A 41 2.47 8.36 1.32
CA ILE A 41 1.02 8.19 1.24
C ILE A 41 0.66 7.41 -0.01
N SER A 42 -0.36 6.57 0.09
CA SER A 42 -1.03 6.01 -1.08
C SER A 42 -1.84 7.09 -1.78
N PHE A 43 -1.87 7.11 -3.12
CA PHE A 43 -2.71 8.04 -3.88
C PHE A 43 -4.20 7.96 -3.52
N HIS A 44 -4.69 6.76 -3.17
CA HIS A 44 -6.04 6.61 -2.62
C HIS A 44 -6.20 7.38 -1.30
N GLY A 45 -5.28 7.22 -0.34
CA GLY A 45 -5.25 8.01 0.90
C GLY A 45 -5.12 9.52 0.67
N TYR A 46 -4.29 9.94 -0.30
CA TYR A 46 -4.07 11.36 -0.62
C TYR A 46 -5.37 12.08 -1.00
N ALA A 47 -6.29 11.41 -1.70
CA ALA A 47 -7.57 11.99 -2.10
C ALA A 47 -8.41 12.52 -0.92
N TYR A 48 -8.14 12.05 0.31
CA TYR A 48 -8.85 12.46 1.53
C TYR A 48 -8.11 13.51 2.37
N ILE A 49 -6.89 13.89 2.00
CA ILE A 49 -6.04 14.83 2.78
C ILE A 49 -5.48 15.97 1.92
N ALA A 50 -6.01 16.15 0.71
CA ALA A 50 -5.52 17.12 -0.26
C ALA A 50 -5.73 18.59 0.16
N ASP A 51 -6.53 18.82 1.19
CA ASP A 51 -6.74 20.12 1.83
C ASP A 51 -5.66 20.44 2.89
N ALA A 52 -5.02 19.42 3.48
CA ALA A 52 -4.00 19.56 4.51
C ALA A 52 -2.57 19.31 4.01
N TYR A 53 -2.39 18.52 2.95
CA TYR A 53 -1.09 18.14 2.42
C TYR A 53 -0.95 18.47 0.92
N VAL A 54 0.30 18.70 0.51
CA VAL A 54 0.67 18.86 -0.91
C VAL A 54 1.57 17.71 -1.36
N LEU A 55 1.37 17.23 -2.58
CA LEU A 55 2.28 16.25 -3.19
C LEU A 55 3.61 16.92 -3.57
N LEU A 56 4.71 16.30 -3.15
CA LEU A 56 6.04 16.70 -3.60
C LEU A 56 6.27 16.23 -5.04
N PRO A 57 7.06 16.99 -5.84
CA PRO A 57 7.39 16.62 -7.21
C PRO A 57 8.38 15.44 -7.30
N CYS A 58 8.73 14.82 -6.17
CA CYS A 58 9.66 13.70 -6.08
C CYS A 58 9.21 12.70 -5.01
N GLY A 59 9.78 11.50 -5.05
CA GLY A 59 9.56 10.47 -4.04
C GLY A 59 8.37 9.54 -4.29
N ALA A 60 7.52 9.85 -5.28
CA ALA A 60 6.43 8.98 -5.69
C ALA A 60 6.94 7.68 -6.34
N SER A 61 6.15 6.62 -6.19
CA SER A 61 6.33 5.34 -6.87
C SER A 61 5.19 5.14 -7.87
N PHE A 62 5.53 4.97 -9.15
CA PHE A 62 4.58 4.73 -10.23
C PHE A 62 4.95 3.46 -10.99
N GLY A 63 3.94 2.63 -11.23
CA GLY A 63 4.05 1.47 -12.11
C GLY A 63 3.59 1.81 -13.52
N ASP A 64 4.42 1.47 -14.51
CA ASP A 64 4.02 1.44 -15.92
C ASP A 64 4.14 -0.01 -16.41
N ARG A 65 3.02 -0.60 -16.80
CA ARG A 65 2.90 -2.04 -17.15
C ARG A 65 3.26 -3.03 -16.03
N TYR A 66 3.35 -2.55 -14.79
CA TYR A 66 3.41 -3.36 -13.57
C TYR A 66 2.64 -2.65 -12.46
N GLY A 67 2.21 -3.39 -11.45
CA GLY A 67 1.39 -2.87 -10.36
C GLY A 67 1.00 -3.96 -9.37
N PRO A 68 0.08 -3.69 -8.45
CA PRO A 68 -0.45 -4.70 -7.53
C PRO A 68 -0.96 -5.91 -8.29
N VAL A 69 -0.65 -7.11 -7.78
CA VAL A 69 -1.07 -8.38 -8.40
C VAL A 69 -1.96 -9.14 -7.43
N VAL A 70 -3.01 -9.76 -7.95
CA VAL A 70 -3.82 -10.69 -7.19
C VAL A 70 -3.28 -12.10 -7.36
N VAL A 71 -3.00 -12.78 -6.25
CA VAL A 71 -2.54 -14.18 -6.22
C VAL A 71 -3.55 -15.06 -5.51
N ALA A 72 -3.62 -16.33 -5.90
CA ALA A 72 -4.48 -17.34 -5.28
C ALA A 72 -3.78 -18.72 -5.31
N ARG A 73 -4.19 -19.66 -4.45
CA ARG A 73 -3.63 -21.02 -4.41
C ARG A 73 -3.93 -21.86 -5.66
N GLY A 74 -4.95 -21.47 -6.41
CA GLY A 74 -5.39 -22.18 -7.60
C GLY A 74 -6.42 -21.36 -8.39
N PRO A 75 -6.98 -21.93 -9.46
CA PRO A 75 -7.98 -21.27 -10.29
C PRO A 75 -9.20 -20.86 -9.46
N LEU A 76 -9.67 -19.62 -9.64
CA LEU A 76 -10.80 -19.07 -8.89
C LEU A 76 -12.19 -19.41 -9.48
N GLY A 77 -12.23 -20.12 -10.61
CA GLY A 77 -13.46 -20.44 -11.33
C GLY A 77 -14.00 -19.26 -12.15
N SER A 78 -15.21 -19.41 -12.70
CA SER A 78 -15.82 -18.43 -13.60
C SER A 78 -16.23 -17.12 -12.93
N GLU A 79 -16.57 -17.18 -11.63
CA GLU A 79 -16.94 -15.99 -10.82
C GLU A 79 -15.71 -15.17 -10.40
N GLY A 80 -14.49 -15.67 -10.60
CA GLY A 80 -13.26 -14.97 -10.25
C GLY A 80 -13.21 -14.60 -8.75
N LEU A 81 -13.09 -13.30 -8.46
CA LEU A 81 -12.95 -12.78 -7.10
C LEU A 81 -14.30 -12.49 -6.41
N ARG A 82 -15.42 -12.54 -7.12
CA ARG A 82 -16.73 -12.23 -6.54
C ARG A 82 -17.03 -13.15 -5.35
N GLY A 83 -17.44 -12.55 -4.24
CA GLY A 83 -17.74 -13.20 -2.96
C GLY A 83 -16.53 -13.87 -2.28
N LYS A 84 -15.31 -13.68 -2.80
CA LYS A 84 -14.10 -14.28 -2.23
C LYS A 84 -13.55 -13.43 -1.10
N ARG A 85 -12.97 -14.11 -0.11
CA ARG A 85 -12.22 -13.44 0.96
C ARG A 85 -10.82 -13.08 0.47
N VAL A 86 -10.55 -11.80 0.30
CA VAL A 86 -9.29 -11.32 -0.31
C VAL A 86 -8.43 -10.60 0.73
N ALA A 87 -7.22 -11.10 0.99
CA ALA A 87 -6.24 -10.44 1.85
C ALA A 87 -5.72 -9.17 1.16
N VAL A 88 -5.89 -8.01 1.79
CA VAL A 88 -5.55 -6.70 1.21
C VAL A 88 -4.69 -5.87 2.16
N PRO A 89 -3.69 -5.11 1.65
CA PRO A 89 -2.64 -4.49 2.48
C PRO A 89 -3.14 -3.32 3.35
N GLY A 90 -4.33 -2.78 3.06
CA GLY A 90 -4.91 -1.68 3.81
C GLY A 90 -6.02 -0.98 3.06
N LYS A 91 -6.96 -0.37 3.79
CA LYS A 91 -8.17 0.25 3.25
C LYS A 91 -7.87 1.50 2.43
N LEU A 92 -6.82 2.24 2.78
CA LEU A 92 -6.45 3.49 2.11
C LEU A 92 -5.36 3.28 1.06
N THR A 93 -4.96 2.03 0.82
CA THR A 93 -3.95 1.73 -0.19
C THR A 93 -4.50 1.93 -1.60
N THR A 94 -3.64 2.40 -2.51
CA THR A 94 -4.00 2.47 -3.94
C THR A 94 -4.26 1.08 -4.51
N ALA A 95 -3.58 0.05 -3.99
CA ALA A 95 -3.81 -1.35 -4.36
C ALA A 95 -5.23 -1.83 -4.05
N PHE A 96 -5.77 -1.43 -2.90
CA PHE A 96 -7.16 -1.73 -2.56
C PHE A 96 -8.14 -0.96 -3.44
N LEU A 97 -7.87 0.33 -3.73
CA LEU A 97 -8.69 1.10 -4.67
C LEU A 97 -8.73 0.43 -6.06
N THR A 98 -7.56 0.06 -6.60
CA THR A 98 -7.49 -0.61 -7.91
C THR A 98 -8.20 -1.96 -7.90
N LEU A 99 -8.13 -2.71 -6.79
CA LEU A 99 -8.90 -3.95 -6.66
C LEU A 99 -10.40 -3.67 -6.67
N GLN A 100 -10.87 -2.67 -5.92
CA GLN A 100 -12.28 -2.31 -5.87
C GLN A 100 -12.83 -1.79 -7.20
N LEU A 101 -11.99 -1.14 -8.01
CA LEU A 101 -12.35 -0.76 -9.39
C LEU A 101 -12.42 -1.97 -10.33
N TYR A 102 -11.64 -3.02 -10.05
CA TYR A 102 -11.63 -4.26 -10.84
C TYR A 102 -12.79 -5.19 -10.48
N GLU A 103 -12.98 -5.47 -9.18
CA GLU A 103 -14.05 -6.30 -8.64
C GLU A 103 -14.47 -5.75 -7.26
N PRO A 104 -15.59 -5.03 -7.17
CA PRO A 104 -16.05 -4.46 -5.91
C PRO A 104 -16.69 -5.49 -4.97
N GLU A 105 -17.24 -6.59 -5.49
CA GLU A 105 -18.02 -7.58 -4.73
C GLU A 105 -17.12 -8.60 -4.03
N ILE A 106 -16.06 -8.16 -3.34
CA ILE A 106 -15.17 -9.01 -2.55
C ILE A 106 -15.45 -8.89 -1.05
N GLU A 107 -14.96 -9.85 -0.27
CA GLU A 107 -14.88 -9.74 1.20
C GLU A 107 -13.44 -9.37 1.61
N PRO A 108 -13.14 -8.09 1.90
CA PRO A 108 -11.77 -7.68 2.21
C PRO A 108 -11.33 -8.17 3.59
N LEU A 109 -10.17 -8.83 3.63
CA LEU A 109 -9.44 -9.18 4.85
C LEU A 109 -8.21 -8.26 4.98
N PHE A 110 -8.35 -7.15 5.71
CA PHE A 110 -7.23 -6.22 5.91
C PHE A 110 -6.08 -6.90 6.66
N THR A 111 -4.94 -6.99 5.99
CA THR A 111 -3.78 -7.78 6.40
C THR A 111 -2.52 -6.96 6.15
N ARG A 112 -1.52 -7.01 7.03
CA ARG A 112 -0.23 -6.36 6.74
C ARG A 112 0.40 -6.97 5.49
N PHE A 113 1.02 -6.16 4.64
CA PHE A 113 1.49 -6.61 3.33
C PHE A 113 2.45 -7.82 3.40
N ASP A 114 3.25 -7.89 4.46
CA ASP A 114 4.22 -8.97 4.75
C ASP A 114 3.55 -10.32 5.10
N GLN A 115 2.27 -10.33 5.45
CA GLN A 115 1.52 -11.52 5.85
C GLN A 115 0.55 -12.03 4.77
N ILE A 116 0.40 -11.31 3.66
CA ILE A 116 -0.63 -11.62 2.64
C ILE A 116 -0.38 -13.00 2.02
N LEU A 117 0.87 -13.27 1.62
CA LEU A 117 1.23 -14.56 0.99
C LEU A 117 1.01 -15.73 1.94
N GLU A 118 1.39 -15.58 3.21
CA GLU A 118 1.20 -16.62 4.23
C GLU A 118 -0.28 -16.92 4.47
N ARG A 119 -1.14 -15.89 4.55
CA ARG A 119 -2.58 -16.09 4.71
C ARG A 119 -3.24 -16.74 3.50
N VAL A 120 -2.78 -16.40 2.30
CA VAL A 120 -3.23 -17.08 1.08
C VAL A 120 -2.74 -18.52 1.08
N ALA A 121 -1.48 -18.80 1.43
CA ALA A 121 -0.99 -20.18 1.49
C ALA A 121 -1.71 -21.02 2.55
N GLY A 122 -2.02 -20.42 3.71
CA GLY A 122 -2.64 -21.08 4.86
C GLY A 122 -4.16 -21.31 4.77
N GLY A 123 -4.84 -20.83 3.72
CA GLY A 123 -6.30 -21.00 3.60
C GLY A 123 -7.13 -19.92 4.29
N GLU A 124 -6.49 -18.98 4.99
CA GLU A 124 -7.17 -17.86 5.63
C GLU A 124 -7.73 -16.85 4.63
N ALA A 125 -7.20 -16.78 3.41
CA ALA A 125 -7.76 -16.01 2.31
C ALA A 125 -7.87 -16.86 1.05
N ASP A 126 -8.86 -16.58 0.21
CA ASP A 126 -9.03 -17.22 -1.09
C ASP A 126 -8.04 -16.64 -2.12
N ALA A 127 -7.78 -15.34 -2.00
CA ALA A 127 -6.82 -14.60 -2.81
C ALA A 127 -6.14 -13.49 -1.98
N GLY A 128 -5.08 -12.89 -2.50
CA GLY A 128 -4.37 -11.81 -1.84
C GLY A 128 -3.82 -10.79 -2.81
N VAL A 129 -3.82 -9.51 -2.42
CA VAL A 129 -3.22 -8.42 -3.20
C VAL A 129 -1.78 -8.20 -2.76
N VAL A 130 -0.85 -8.58 -3.60
CA VAL A 130 0.58 -8.46 -3.34
C VAL A 130 1.10 -7.13 -3.88
N ILE A 131 1.80 -6.40 -3.02
CA ILE A 131 2.48 -5.14 -3.32
C ILE A 131 3.97 -5.28 -3.00
N HIS A 132 4.78 -4.35 -3.52
CA HIS A 132 6.22 -4.25 -3.24
C HIS A 132 7.00 -5.54 -3.59
N GLU A 133 7.96 -5.89 -2.75
CA GLU A 133 8.90 -7.00 -2.91
C GLU A 133 8.26 -8.38 -2.83
N GLY A 134 7.03 -8.50 -2.31
CA GLY A 134 6.30 -9.77 -2.28
C GLY A 134 5.99 -10.35 -3.67
N GLN A 135 6.20 -9.57 -4.74
CA GLN A 135 6.11 -10.06 -6.12
C GLN A 135 7.34 -10.86 -6.59
N LEU A 136 8.46 -10.77 -5.87
CA LEU A 136 9.73 -11.40 -6.23
C LEU A 136 10.00 -12.71 -5.46
N THR A 137 9.11 -13.07 -4.54
CA THR A 137 9.19 -14.24 -3.64
C THR A 137 8.03 -15.18 -3.91
#